data_AF-A0A7J5YEK8-F1
#
_entry.id   AF-A0A7J5YEK8-F1
#
_cell.length_a   1.000
_cell.length_b   1.000
_cell.length_c   1.000
_cell.angle_alpha   90.00
_cell.angle_beta   90.00
_cell.angle_gamma   90.00
#
_symmetry.space_group_name_H-M   'P 1'
#
loop_
_entity.id
_entity.type
_entity.pdbx_description
1 polymer ?
#
loop_
_entity_poly.entity_id
_entity_poly.type
_entity_poly.pdbx_seq_one_letter_code
_entity_poly.pdbx_strand_id
1 'polypeptide(L)'
;MYNFNWDHCGVMSDKCKKHFTQDTCFYECSPHLGPWIQDVSINKCPEGSMCRKWTEVYPTAKSMCEQIWSKSYLYTTLPNTSGRCMQLWFTGANPNKKVAEYYLNNAQQHQSFALTTLLLMAGAFLSVMM
;
A
#
# COMPACT_ATOMS: atom_id res chain seq x y z
N MET A 1 12.04 11.45 11.83
CA MET A 1 12.29 10.22 11.06
C MET A 1 13.04 10.48 9.74
N TYR A 2 12.73 11.48 8.90
CA TYR A 2 13.40 11.58 7.58
C TYR A 2 13.93 12.96 7.16
N ASN A 3 14.06 13.90 8.10
CA ASN A 3 14.44 15.30 7.82
C ASN A 3 13.65 15.95 6.67
N PHE A 4 12.41 15.50 6.44
CA PHE A 4 11.55 16.02 5.39
C PHE A 4 10.93 17.36 5.84
N ASN A 5 11.03 18.37 4.99
CA ASN A 5 10.41 19.67 5.24
C ASN A 5 8.95 19.65 4.76
N TRP A 6 7.99 19.56 5.69
CA TRP A 6 6.56 19.64 5.36
C TRP A 6 6.12 21.02 4.86
N ASP A 7 6.89 22.07 5.15
CA ASP A 7 6.57 23.45 4.82
C ASP A 7 7.37 23.95 3.59
N HIS A 8 7.81 23.03 2.71
CA HIS A 8 8.63 23.33 1.52
C HIS A 8 7.94 24.20 0.46
N CYS A 9 6.61 24.36 0.57
CA CYS A 9 5.81 25.28 -0.25
C CYS A 9 5.03 26.31 0.59
N GLY A 10 5.57 26.68 1.75
CA GLY A 10 4.91 27.52 2.75
C GLY A 10 4.32 26.69 3.90
N VAL A 11 3.76 27.38 4.90
CA VAL A 11 3.24 26.74 6.11
C VAL A 11 2.07 25.81 5.77
N MET A 12 2.27 24.50 5.97
CA MET A 12 1.23 23.49 5.82
C MET A 12 0.26 23.56 7.00
N SER A 13 -1.05 23.57 6.70
CA SER A 13 -2.08 23.53 7.74
C SER A 13 -1.95 22.32 8.67
N ASP A 14 -2.23 22.50 9.94
CA ASP A 14 -2.15 21.42 10.95
C ASP A 14 -3.02 20.22 10.60
N LYS A 15 -4.21 20.46 10.01
CA LYS A 15 -5.12 19.40 9.57
C LYS A 15 -4.47 18.51 8.51
N CYS A 16 -3.76 19.10 7.55
CA CYS A 16 -3.05 18.35 6.51
C CYS A 16 -1.82 17.63 7.09
N LYS A 17 -1.02 18.33 7.91
CA LYS A 17 0.19 17.79 8.58
C LYS A 17 -0.13 16.59 9.48
N LYS A 18 -1.31 16.59 10.11
CA LYS A 18 -1.81 15.46 10.90
C LYS A 18 -1.93 14.17 10.08
N HIS A 19 -2.42 14.24 8.84
CA HIS A 19 -2.53 13.05 7.99
C HIS A 19 -1.17 12.46 7.63
N PHE A 20 -0.16 13.30 7.36
CA PHE A 20 1.22 12.83 7.15
C PHE A 20 1.85 12.20 8.38
N THR A 21 1.48 12.69 9.56
CA THR A 21 1.91 12.07 10.82
C THR A 21 1.27 10.70 11.00
N GLN A 22 -0.04 10.56 10.73
CA GLN A 22 -0.73 9.27 10.77
C GLN A 22 -0.16 8.27 9.77
N ASP A 23 0.13 8.72 8.56
CA ASP A 23 0.79 7.95 7.50
C ASP A 23 2.18 7.47 7.95
N THR A 24 3.01 8.36 8.50
CA THR A 24 4.32 8.01 9.06
C THR A 24 4.18 6.99 10.18
N CYS A 25 3.25 7.19 11.12
CA CYS A 25 3.01 6.21 12.19
C CYS A 25 2.54 4.85 11.65
N PHE A 26 1.69 4.84 10.63
CA PHE A 26 1.24 3.60 10.01
C PHE A 26 2.40 2.85 9.35
N TYR A 27 3.24 3.54 8.59
CA TYR A 27 4.42 2.97 7.94
C TYR A 27 5.41 2.38 8.95
N GLU A 28 5.74 3.14 10.00
CA GLU A 28 6.78 2.76 10.97
C GLU A 28 6.31 1.76 12.03
N CYS A 29 5.04 1.83 12.43
CA CYS A 29 4.56 1.11 13.60
C CYS A 29 3.66 -0.08 13.27
N SER A 30 3.11 -0.18 12.04
CA SER A 30 2.19 -1.27 11.70
C SER A 30 2.93 -2.60 11.54
N PRO A 31 2.62 -3.63 12.36
CA PRO A 31 3.20 -4.96 12.20
C PRO A 31 2.51 -5.76 11.07
N HIS A 32 1.57 -5.15 10.35
CA HIS A 32 0.68 -5.84 9.41
C HIS A 32 0.96 -5.50 7.94
N LEU A 33 2.12 -4.90 7.65
CA LEU A 33 2.52 -4.55 6.29
C LEU A 33 3.20 -5.70 5.53
N GLY A 34 3.54 -6.79 6.21
CA GLY A 34 4.23 -7.96 5.65
C GLY A 34 3.78 -8.40 4.24
N PRO A 35 2.47 -8.48 3.93
CA PRO A 35 2.00 -8.92 2.61
C PRO A 35 2.37 -7.99 1.44
N TRP A 36 2.83 -6.77 1.70
CA TRP A 36 3.12 -5.74 0.69
C TRP A 36 4.55 -5.17 0.78
N ILE A 37 5.45 -5.81 1.53
CA ILE A 37 6.85 -5.39 1.57
C ILE A 37 7.50 -5.72 0.23
N GLN A 38 8.06 -4.69 -0.41
CA GLN A 38 8.77 -4.80 -1.69
C GLN A 38 9.87 -3.74 -1.74
N ASP A 39 10.89 -3.97 -2.58
CA ASP A 39 11.89 -2.95 -2.88
C ASP A 39 11.23 -1.81 -3.65
N VAL A 40 11.40 -0.58 -3.17
CA VAL A 40 10.85 0.63 -3.80
C VAL A 40 11.95 1.66 -4.07
N SER A 41 11.80 2.40 -5.15
CA SER A 41 12.64 3.55 -5.45
C SER A 41 12.14 4.81 -4.75
N ILE A 42 13.09 5.65 -4.32
CA ILE A 42 12.79 6.95 -3.72
C ILE A 42 12.40 7.92 -4.84
N ASN A 43 11.21 8.53 -4.76
CA ASN A 43 10.81 9.60 -5.65
C ASN A 43 11.61 10.89 -5.32
N LYS A 44 12.15 11.53 -6.36
CA LYS A 44 12.79 12.85 -6.25
C LYS A 44 11.89 13.88 -6.90
N CYS A 45 11.76 15.05 -6.29
CA CYS A 45 11.12 16.19 -6.93
C CYS A 45 11.93 16.57 -8.19
N PRO A 46 11.27 16.76 -9.35
CA PRO A 46 11.95 17.26 -10.54
C PRO A 46 12.64 18.60 -10.27
N GLU A 47 13.81 18.80 -10.89
CA GLU A 47 14.51 20.08 -10.82
C GLU A 47 13.64 21.21 -11.40
N GLY A 48 13.67 22.39 -10.75
CA GLY A 48 12.82 23.52 -11.14
C GLY A 48 11.33 23.39 -10.79
N SER A 49 10.96 22.39 -9.96
CA SER A 49 9.57 22.27 -9.49
C SER A 49 9.12 23.53 -8.74
N MET A 50 8.04 24.15 -9.22
CA MET A 50 7.41 25.30 -8.56
C MET A 50 6.29 24.85 -7.62
N CYS A 51 6.06 25.63 -6.57
CA CYS A 51 4.92 25.42 -5.68
C CYS A 51 3.60 25.65 -6.41
N ARG A 52 2.68 24.69 -6.25
CA ARG A 52 1.35 24.65 -6.87
C ARG A 52 0.32 24.30 -5.82
N LYS A 53 -0.96 24.51 -6.10
CA LYS A 53 -2.02 24.08 -5.18
C LYS A 53 -2.02 22.56 -5.08
N TRP A 54 -2.33 22.03 -3.90
CA TRP A 54 -2.42 20.58 -3.67
C TRP A 54 -3.28 19.86 -4.70
N THR A 55 -4.43 20.45 -5.05
CA THR A 55 -5.40 19.92 -6.01
C THR A 55 -4.93 19.98 -7.47
N GLU A 56 -3.92 20.80 -7.78
CA GLU A 56 -3.31 20.84 -9.12
C GLU A 56 -2.25 19.74 -9.28
N VAL A 57 -1.58 19.39 -8.18
CA VAL A 57 -0.60 18.28 -8.14
C VAL A 57 -1.32 16.93 -8.03
N TYR A 58 -2.35 16.86 -7.19
CA TYR A 58 -3.16 15.67 -6.97
C TYR A 58 -4.66 15.99 -7.12
N PRO A 59 -5.22 15.91 -8.34
CA PRO A 59 -6.61 16.26 -8.61
C PRO A 59 -7.64 15.35 -7.91
N THR A 60 -7.23 14.14 -7.52
CA THR A 60 -8.10 13.16 -6.87
C THR A 60 -7.39 12.51 -5.68
N ALA A 61 -8.17 12.00 -4.72
CA ALA A 61 -7.65 11.19 -3.62
C ALA A 61 -6.84 9.99 -4.14
N LYS A 62 -7.33 9.32 -5.20
CA LYS A 62 -6.60 8.24 -5.87
C LYS A 62 -5.22 8.68 -6.35
N SER A 63 -5.14 9.78 -7.10
CA SER A 63 -3.85 10.29 -7.59
C SER A 63 -2.90 10.67 -6.47
N MET A 64 -3.43 11.20 -5.35
CA MET A 64 -2.62 11.53 -4.18
C MET A 64 -2.05 10.28 -3.53
N CYS A 65 -2.91 9.35 -3.12
CA CYS A 65 -2.51 8.14 -2.39
C CYS A 65 -1.50 7.31 -3.19
N GLU A 66 -1.73 7.12 -4.49
CA GLU A 66 -0.90 6.22 -5.31
C GLU A 66 0.44 6.84 -5.73
N GLN A 67 0.57 8.17 -5.80
CA GLN A 67 1.76 8.79 -6.40
C GLN A 67 2.69 9.44 -5.38
N ILE A 68 2.19 9.92 -4.24
CA ILE A 68 2.97 10.71 -3.29
C ILE A 68 4.19 9.95 -2.72
N TRP A 69 4.04 8.64 -2.56
CA TRP A 69 5.07 7.73 -2.04
C TRP A 69 5.37 6.59 -3.02
N SER A 70 5.69 6.90 -4.28
CA SER A 70 6.18 5.90 -5.25
C SER A 70 5.35 4.60 -5.34
N LYS A 71 4.01 4.69 -5.33
CA LYS A 71 3.08 3.53 -5.36
C LYS A 71 3.12 2.62 -4.12
N SER A 72 3.55 3.14 -2.96
CA SER A 72 3.41 2.44 -1.67
C SER A 72 1.95 2.16 -1.28
N TYR A 73 1.00 2.91 -1.83
CA TYR A 73 -0.43 2.70 -1.62
C TYR A 73 -1.18 2.44 -2.92
N LEU A 74 -2.21 1.60 -2.82
CA LEU A 74 -3.22 1.42 -3.86
C LEU A 74 -4.56 1.96 -3.33
N TYR A 75 -5.16 2.89 -4.07
CA TYR A 75 -6.43 3.47 -3.65
C TYR A 75 -7.58 2.48 -3.83
N THR A 76 -8.53 2.50 -2.90
CA THR A 76 -9.74 1.66 -2.96
C THR A 76 -10.97 2.44 -2.55
N THR A 77 -12.12 2.07 -3.12
CA THR A 77 -13.44 2.59 -2.76
C THR A 77 -14.15 1.72 -1.73
N LEU A 78 -13.52 0.63 -1.27
CA LEU A 78 -14.08 -0.23 -0.24
C LEU A 78 -14.27 0.54 1.06
N PRO A 79 -15.40 0.34 1.76
CA PRO A 79 -15.61 0.96 3.06
C PRO A 79 -14.59 0.44 4.08
N ASN A 80 -14.27 1.25 5.07
CA ASN A 80 -13.34 0.90 6.15
C ASN A 80 -13.79 -0.33 6.97
N THR A 81 -15.09 -0.66 6.96
CA THR A 81 -15.69 -1.83 7.59
C THR A 81 -15.60 -3.11 6.74
N SER A 82 -15.10 -3.02 5.49
CA SER A 82 -15.03 -4.17 4.58
C SER A 82 -14.11 -5.29 5.05
N GLY A 83 -13.14 -4.98 5.93
CA GLY A 83 -12.07 -5.92 6.30
C GLY A 83 -11.12 -6.25 5.16
N ARG A 84 -11.14 -5.47 4.07
CA ARG A 84 -10.34 -5.69 2.85
C ARG A 84 -9.42 -4.52 2.50
N CYS A 85 -9.36 -3.49 3.34
CA CYS A 85 -8.48 -2.36 3.15
C CYS A 85 -7.87 -1.92 4.49
N MET A 86 -6.61 -1.49 4.44
CA MET A 86 -5.91 -1.00 5.62
C MET A 86 -6.42 0.37 6.02
N GLN A 87 -6.55 0.58 7.32
CA GLN A 87 -6.85 1.88 7.90
C GLN A 87 -5.55 2.49 8.44
N LEU A 88 -5.16 3.67 7.92
CA LEU A 88 -3.97 4.40 8.36
C LEU A 88 -4.12 4.94 9.79
N TRP A 89 -5.36 5.12 10.24
CA TRP A 89 -5.66 5.56 11.60
C TRP A 89 -6.95 4.91 12.11
N PHE A 90 -6.94 4.50 13.37
CA PHE A 90 -8.06 3.88 14.06
C PHE A 90 -7.94 4.13 15.57
N THR A 91 -8.99 3.81 16.32
CA THR A 91 -8.97 3.79 17.78
C THR A 91 -9.41 2.42 18.27
N GLY A 92 -8.91 1.99 19.42
CA GLY A 92 -9.20 0.66 19.95
C GLY A 92 -8.40 -0.47 19.28
N ALA A 93 -9.03 -1.63 19.11
CA ALA A 93 -8.38 -2.82 18.55
C ALA A 93 -7.95 -2.58 17.10
N ASN A 94 -6.77 -3.09 16.74
CA ASN A 94 -6.19 -2.91 15.41
C ASN A 94 -7.01 -3.66 14.33
N PRO A 95 -7.71 -2.96 13.40
CA PRO A 95 -8.52 -3.59 12.37
C PRO A 95 -7.67 -4.24 11.26
N ASN A 96 -6.41 -3.81 11.12
CA ASN A 96 -5.52 -4.21 10.04
C ASN A 96 -5.00 -5.64 10.17
N LYS A 97 -5.11 -6.25 11.36
CA LYS A 97 -4.76 -7.66 11.58
C LYS A 97 -5.53 -8.58 10.63
N LYS A 98 -6.86 -8.44 10.60
CA LYS A 98 -7.74 -9.28 9.76
C LYS A 98 -7.53 -9.03 8.27
N VAL A 99 -7.20 -7.78 7.91
CA VAL A 99 -6.88 -7.42 6.52
C VAL A 99 -5.61 -8.14 6.07
N ALA A 100 -4.54 -8.09 6.86
CA ALA A 100 -3.29 -8.79 6.54
C ALA A 100 -3.50 -10.31 6.45
N GLU A 101 -4.19 -10.90 7.42
CA GLU A 101 -4.53 -12.34 7.40
C GLU A 101 -5.29 -12.74 6.14
N TYR A 102 -6.27 -11.94 5.71
CA TYR A 102 -7.01 -12.18 4.47
C TYR A 102 -6.07 -12.25 3.26
N TYR A 103 -5.17 -11.28 3.09
CA TYR A 103 -4.28 -11.25 1.92
C TYR A 103 -3.19 -12.34 1.95
N LEU A 104 -2.68 -12.71 3.12
CA LEU A 104 -1.75 -13.84 3.27
C LEU A 104 -2.41 -15.17 2.86
N ASN A 105 -3.62 -15.44 3.35
CA ASN A 105 -4.31 -16.70 3.10
C ASN A 105 -4.70 -16.85 1.62
N ASN A 106 -5.16 -15.77 0.98
CA ASN A 106 -5.47 -15.81 -0.45
C ASN A 106 -4.21 -16.03 -1.30
N ALA A 107 -3.07 -15.41 -0.95
CA ALA A 107 -1.81 -15.65 -1.64
C ALA A 107 -1.37 -17.12 -1.54
N GLN A 108 -1.48 -17.74 -0.35
CA GLN A 108 -1.18 -19.16 -0.16
C GLN A 108 -2.12 -20.06 -0.98
N GLN A 109 -3.42 -19.76 -1.01
CA GLN A 109 -4.38 -20.54 -1.81
C GLN A 109 -4.04 -20.53 -3.30
N HIS A 110 -3.60 -19.39 -3.85
CA HIS A 110 -3.14 -19.31 -5.23
C HIS A 110 -1.87 -20.15 -5.48
N GLN A 111 -0.90 -20.15 -4.55
CA GLN A 111 0.29 -20.99 -4.66
C GLN A 111 -0.04 -22.49 -4.59
N SER A 112 -0.91 -22.90 -3.66
CA SER A 112 -1.32 -24.31 -3.55
C SER A 112 -2.02 -24.79 -4.81
N PHE A 113 -2.90 -23.97 -5.40
CA PHE A 113 -3.58 -24.31 -6.65
C PHE A 113 -2.62 -24.39 -7.85
N ALA A 114 -1.62 -23.50 -7.93
CA ALA A 114 -0.60 -23.55 -8.97
C ALA A 114 0.28 -24.80 -8.86
N LEU A 115 0.64 -25.22 -7.65
CA LEU A 115 1.44 -26.43 -7.43
C LEU A 115 0.67 -27.70 -7.80
N THR A 116 -0.60 -27.81 -7.39
CA THR A 116 -1.42 -28.97 -7.73
C THR A 116 -1.69 -29.08 -9.22
N THR A 117 -1.97 -27.97 -9.90
CA THR A 117 -2.12 -27.95 -11.37
C THR A 117 -0.82 -28.34 -12.08
N LEU A 118 0.34 -27.84 -11.63
CA LEU A 118 1.63 -28.24 -12.21
C LEU A 118 1.92 -29.74 -12.06
N LEU A 119 1.67 -30.31 -10.87
CA LEU A 119 1.86 -31.75 -10.62
C LEU A 119 0.94 -32.61 -11.50
N LEU A 120 -0.33 -32.20 -11.64
CA LEU A 120 -1.30 -32.90 -12.51
C LEU A 120 -0.88 -32.85 -13.98
N MET A 121 -0.43 -31.69 -14.47
CA MET A 121 0.07 -31.55 -15.84
C MET A 121 1.31 -32.42 -16.07
N ALA A 122 2.29 -32.38 -15.16
CA ALA A 122 3.49 -33.21 -15.25
C ALA A 122 3.17 -34.72 -15.26
N GLY A 123 2.22 -35.17 -14.44
CA GLY A 123 1.77 -36.56 -14.43
C GLY A 123 1.05 -36.97 -15.71
N ALA A 124 0.24 -36.08 -16.30
CA ALA A 124 -0.42 -36.32 -17.58
C ALA A 124 0.59 -36.42 -18.75
N PHE A 125 1.62 -35.56 -18.78
CA PHE A 125 2.67 -35.64 -19.80
C PHE A 125 3.46 -36.94 -19.73
N LEU A 126 3.85 -37.38 -18.53
CA LEU A 126 4.55 -38.66 -18.34
C LEU A 126 3.70 -39.85 -18.81
N SER A 127 2.38 -39.79 -18.60
CA SER A 127 1.45 -40.85 -19.03
C SER A 127 1.22 -40.92 -20.54
N VAL A 128 1.54 -39.87 -21.30
CA VAL A 128 1.42 -39.83 -22.78
C VAL A 128 2.74 -40.21 -23.47
N MET A 129 3.87 -40.15 -22.74
CA MET A 129 5.20 -40.49 -23.24
C MET A 129 5.62 -41.95 -22.97
N MET A 130 4.74 -42.74 -22.34
CA MET A 130 4.86 -44.18 -22.12
C MET A 130 3.83 -44.92 -22.98
#